data_AF-A0A8S1CTM6-F1
#
_entry.id   AF-A0A8S1CTM6-F1
#
_cell.length_a   1.000
_cell.length_b   1.000
_cell.length_c   1.000
_cell.angle_alpha   90.00
_cell.angle_beta   90.00
_cell.angle_gamma   90.00
#
_symmetry.space_group_name_H-M   'P 1'
#
loop_
_entity.id
_entity.type
_entity.pdbx_description
1 polymer ?
#
loop_
_entity_poly.entity_id
_entity_poly.type
_entity_poly.pdbx_seq_one_letter_code
_entity_poly.pdbx_strand_id
1 'polypeptide(L)'
;MFGQQCRHRCDCDWDNTESCDHVTGHCKCKNNFNGFSCESVCKIGKTSSNCNSNCPCARGASCTKSFFTKRAKCRCPVGKKGETCDKPCDNGRYGYGCKERCPKHKGIVGSCDPETGEVSCAPGFSGPICVHPCPDGKFGEDCENTCECRNGECHHVTGECICQPGWEGSDCSSQCPAGRFGLRCSQKCLCQSVTECDPQTGRCLCPPGKTGPECESDCPKGRWGNDCARECECSNGAECDPQTGHCSCSHGYTGHKCDLVCPADKFGADCSQQCECKNGAECDSVSGNCSCAAGWSGADCSESCPSDTYGEGCISRCLCENGAECDPVDGACNCPAGWTGRFCNELCSDNTWGVDCANECLLNCTNEASCSNEDGSCLCKDGFEGELCELIVSPAASQDGSDSGSSIGGVIAFVVFAVIIAAIAIGAFLFLRRRKEEFRVSEGYSKTATSEVANGAAI
;
A
#
# COMPACT_ATOMS: atom_id res chain seq x y z
N MET A 1 60.43 -80.93 -50.69
CA MET A 1 60.19 -82.19 -51.40
C MET A 1 60.85 -83.31 -50.60
N PHE A 2 60.30 -84.52 -50.59
CA PHE A 2 60.79 -85.66 -49.81
C PHE A 2 60.75 -86.99 -50.59
N GLY A 3 61.41 -88.01 -50.04
CA GLY A 3 61.52 -89.37 -50.62
C GLY A 3 62.67 -89.53 -51.62
N GLN A 4 62.90 -90.75 -52.13
CA GLN A 4 63.96 -91.02 -53.10
C GLN A 4 63.78 -90.16 -54.36
N GLN A 5 64.85 -89.46 -54.76
CA GLN A 5 64.84 -88.48 -55.85
C GLN A 5 63.91 -87.26 -55.63
N CYS A 6 63.48 -86.97 -54.39
CA CYS A 6 62.67 -85.79 -54.03
C CYS A 6 61.37 -85.66 -54.85
N ARG A 7 60.70 -86.78 -55.16
CA ARG A 7 59.51 -86.79 -56.03
C ARG A 7 58.21 -86.35 -55.32
N HIS A 8 58.18 -86.30 -53.99
CA HIS A 8 56.97 -85.94 -53.25
C HIS A 8 57.07 -84.53 -52.67
N ARG A 9 56.01 -83.72 -52.74
CA ARG A 9 55.97 -82.39 -52.09
C ARG A 9 55.53 -82.55 -50.64
N CYS A 10 56.15 -81.79 -49.74
CA CYS A 10 55.70 -81.77 -48.35
C CYS A 10 54.40 -80.99 -48.23
N ASP A 11 53.42 -81.58 -47.56
CA ASP A 11 52.13 -81.00 -47.26
C ASP A 11 52.16 -80.43 -45.84
N CYS A 12 52.71 -79.22 -45.69
CA CYS A 12 52.88 -78.55 -44.41
C CYS A 12 52.05 -77.26 -44.36
N ASP A 13 51.53 -76.91 -43.19
CA ASP A 13 51.09 -75.54 -42.88
C ASP A 13 52.33 -74.64 -42.74
N TRP A 14 52.66 -73.92 -43.80
CA TRP A 14 53.90 -73.15 -43.89
C TRP A 14 53.96 -71.94 -42.94
N ASP A 15 52.81 -71.42 -42.49
CA ASP A 15 52.79 -70.37 -41.47
C ASP A 15 53.28 -70.90 -40.11
N ASN A 16 53.10 -72.21 -39.88
CA ASN A 16 53.38 -72.90 -38.62
C ASN A 16 54.55 -73.90 -38.73
N THR A 17 55.24 -73.97 -39.86
CA THR A 17 56.34 -74.93 -40.14
C THR A 17 57.70 -74.24 -40.24
N GLU A 18 58.73 -74.83 -39.62
CA GLU A 18 60.13 -74.39 -39.72
C GLU A 18 60.85 -75.03 -40.92
N SER A 19 60.62 -76.32 -41.15
CA SER A 19 61.27 -77.08 -42.23
C SER A 19 60.51 -78.38 -42.49
N CYS A 20 60.68 -79.02 -43.64
CA CYS A 20 60.17 -80.37 -43.89
C CYS A 20 61.31 -81.38 -43.99
N ASP A 21 61.14 -82.55 -43.39
CA ASP A 21 62.08 -83.66 -43.49
C ASP A 21 62.09 -84.26 -44.91
N HIS A 22 63.27 -84.26 -45.53
CA HIS A 22 63.47 -84.66 -46.93
C HIS A 22 63.40 -86.18 -47.16
N VAL A 23 63.36 -86.99 -46.10
CA VAL A 23 63.26 -88.46 -46.21
C VAL A 23 61.81 -88.90 -45.98
N THR A 24 61.18 -88.39 -44.93
CA THR A 24 59.87 -88.86 -44.43
C THR A 24 58.69 -87.98 -44.85
N GLY A 25 58.96 -86.72 -45.22
CA GLY A 25 57.91 -85.74 -45.53
C GLY A 25 57.26 -85.11 -44.30
N HIS A 26 57.70 -85.48 -43.09
CA HIS A 26 57.17 -84.94 -41.84
C HIS A 26 57.60 -83.47 -41.67
N CYS A 27 56.64 -82.62 -41.35
CA CYS A 27 56.89 -81.20 -41.15
C CYS A 27 57.44 -80.97 -39.73
N LYS A 28 58.48 -80.16 -39.63
CA LYS A 28 59.04 -79.70 -38.36
C LYS A 28 58.32 -78.42 -37.98
N CYS A 29 57.49 -78.50 -36.96
CA CYS A 29 56.62 -77.40 -36.56
C CYS A 29 57.37 -76.32 -35.79
N LYS A 30 56.98 -75.06 -36.00
CA LYS A 30 57.33 -73.94 -35.14
C LYS A 30 56.83 -74.24 -33.73
N ASN A 31 57.49 -73.64 -32.74
CA ASN A 31 57.11 -73.82 -31.34
C ASN A 31 55.61 -73.53 -31.11
N ASN A 32 54.93 -74.41 -30.36
CA ASN A 32 53.50 -74.39 -30.02
C ASN A 32 52.55 -75.04 -31.04
N PHE A 33 53.09 -75.61 -32.12
CA PHE A 33 52.36 -76.41 -33.10
C PHE A 33 52.88 -77.85 -33.13
N ASN A 34 52.01 -78.77 -33.54
CA ASN A 34 52.19 -80.22 -33.57
C ASN A 34 51.36 -80.78 -34.73
N GLY A 35 51.70 -81.99 -35.13
CA GLY A 35 50.98 -82.73 -36.16
C GLY A 35 51.93 -83.10 -37.27
N PHE A 36 51.45 -83.90 -38.21
CA PHE A 36 52.29 -84.36 -39.32
C PHE A 36 52.59 -83.21 -40.29
N SER A 37 51.64 -82.29 -40.44
CA SER A 37 51.71 -81.09 -41.27
C SER A 37 51.75 -79.79 -40.47
N CYS A 38 51.86 -79.85 -39.14
CA CYS A 38 51.83 -78.70 -38.21
C CYS A 38 50.46 -78.02 -38.10
N GLU A 39 49.41 -78.80 -38.29
CA GLU A 39 48.01 -78.41 -38.34
C GLU A 39 47.36 -78.21 -36.96
N SER A 40 47.99 -78.68 -35.88
CA SER A 40 47.41 -78.67 -34.53
C SER A 40 48.19 -77.78 -33.57
N VAL A 41 47.47 -76.98 -32.78
CA VAL A 41 48.05 -76.23 -31.66
C VAL A 41 48.25 -77.16 -30.46
N CYS A 42 49.34 -76.97 -29.71
CA CYS A 42 49.60 -77.75 -28.51
C CYS A 42 48.45 -77.70 -27.48
N LYS A 43 48.17 -78.85 -26.84
CA LYS A 43 47.24 -78.93 -25.69
C LYS A 43 47.70 -78.02 -24.54
N ILE A 44 46.73 -77.56 -23.74
CA ILE A 44 46.93 -76.63 -22.61
C ILE A 44 48.10 -77.09 -21.72
N GLY A 45 49.07 -76.20 -21.47
CA GLY A 45 50.23 -76.48 -20.63
C GLY A 45 51.39 -77.21 -21.33
N LYS A 46 51.39 -77.35 -22.66
CA LYS A 46 52.46 -77.97 -23.45
C LYS A 46 53.05 -77.01 -24.50
N THR A 47 54.36 -77.09 -24.75
CA THR A 47 55.14 -76.29 -25.71
C THR A 47 56.27 -77.13 -26.36
N SER A 48 57.03 -76.56 -27.31
CA SER A 48 57.98 -77.18 -28.28
C SER A 48 57.36 -77.70 -29.60
N SER A 49 58.20 -78.00 -30.60
CA SER A 49 57.83 -78.47 -31.96
C SER A 49 57.02 -79.78 -32.02
N ASN A 50 56.77 -80.42 -30.87
CA ASN A 50 55.94 -81.63 -30.71
C ASN A 50 55.11 -81.60 -29.41
N CYS A 51 54.99 -80.45 -28.74
CA CYS A 51 54.22 -80.30 -27.50
C CYS A 51 54.70 -81.18 -26.32
N ASN A 52 55.98 -81.55 -26.28
CA ASN A 52 56.51 -82.45 -25.24
C ASN A 52 57.03 -81.73 -23.99
N SER A 53 57.22 -80.41 -24.03
CA SER A 53 57.69 -79.63 -22.89
C SER A 53 56.51 -79.03 -22.12
N ASN A 54 56.49 -79.12 -20.79
CA ASN A 54 55.47 -78.41 -20.01
C ASN A 54 55.71 -76.90 -20.07
N CYS A 55 54.69 -76.15 -20.44
CA CYS A 55 54.63 -74.70 -20.36
C CYS A 55 53.89 -74.35 -19.07
N PRO A 56 54.55 -73.78 -18.05
CA PRO A 56 53.94 -73.54 -16.74
C PRO A 56 52.92 -72.38 -16.73
N CYS A 57 52.54 -71.85 -17.89
CA CYS A 57 51.67 -70.68 -17.99
C CYS A 57 50.18 -71.05 -17.92
N ALA A 58 49.37 -70.14 -17.40
CA ALA A 58 47.92 -70.17 -17.41
C ALA A 58 47.35 -70.05 -18.84
N ARG A 59 46.07 -70.43 -19.01
CA ARG A 59 45.37 -70.47 -20.30
C ARG A 59 45.51 -69.15 -21.08
N GLY A 60 45.82 -69.24 -22.38
CA GLY A 60 45.98 -68.09 -23.28
C GLY A 60 47.38 -67.49 -23.37
N ALA A 61 48.35 -67.95 -22.55
CA ALA A 61 49.74 -67.48 -22.59
C ALA A 61 50.63 -68.36 -23.49
N SER A 62 51.64 -67.75 -24.14
CA SER A 62 52.64 -68.45 -24.96
C SER A 62 53.97 -68.61 -24.22
N CYS A 63 54.73 -69.70 -24.47
CA CYS A 63 56.06 -69.91 -23.87
C CYS A 63 57.20 -69.60 -24.85
N THR A 64 58.28 -69.00 -24.35
CA THR A 64 59.56 -68.87 -25.08
C THR A 64 60.68 -69.54 -24.28
N LYS A 65 61.66 -70.17 -24.96
CA LYS A 65 62.87 -70.68 -24.30
C LYS A 65 63.86 -69.54 -24.11
N SER A 66 64.22 -69.24 -22.86
CA SER A 66 65.27 -68.25 -22.56
C SER A 66 66.64 -68.79 -22.97
N PHE A 67 67.36 -68.04 -23.82
CA PHE A 67 68.70 -68.40 -24.32
C PHE A 67 69.74 -68.60 -23.21
N PHE A 68 69.56 -67.95 -22.06
CA PHE A 68 70.56 -67.96 -20.97
C PHE A 68 70.26 -68.97 -19.86
N THR A 69 68.99 -69.28 -19.59
CA THR A 69 68.60 -70.04 -18.38
C THR A 69 67.97 -71.40 -18.65
N LYS A 70 67.73 -71.76 -19.93
CA LYS A 70 66.99 -72.97 -20.36
C LYS A 70 65.59 -73.14 -19.74
N ARG A 71 65.08 -72.16 -18.96
CA ARG A 71 63.73 -72.16 -18.40
C ARG A 71 62.72 -71.57 -19.40
N ALA A 72 61.51 -72.13 -19.42
CA ALA A 72 60.41 -71.61 -20.22
C ALA A 72 59.89 -70.30 -19.57
N LYS A 73 59.90 -69.20 -20.32
CA LYS A 73 59.36 -67.90 -19.89
C LYS A 73 58.02 -67.67 -20.55
N CYS A 74 57.01 -67.38 -19.74
CA CYS A 74 55.66 -67.06 -20.21
C CYS A 74 55.60 -65.67 -20.84
N ARG A 75 54.88 -65.57 -21.96
CA ARG A 75 54.40 -64.35 -22.60
C ARG A 75 52.91 -64.26 -22.31
N CYS A 76 52.56 -63.42 -21.36
CA CYS A 76 51.17 -63.32 -20.88
C CYS A 76 50.27 -62.64 -21.92
N PRO A 77 49.00 -63.08 -22.01
CA PRO A 77 47.98 -62.39 -22.79
C PRO A 77 47.68 -61.01 -22.17
N VAL A 78 46.83 -60.24 -22.84
CA VAL A 78 46.30 -58.98 -22.31
C VAL A 78 45.64 -59.20 -20.94
N GLY A 79 45.67 -58.20 -20.05
CA GLY A 79 45.05 -58.28 -18.72
C GLY A 79 45.75 -59.16 -17.67
N LYS A 80 46.83 -59.88 -18.04
CA LYS A 80 47.51 -60.84 -17.15
C LYS A 80 49.02 -60.57 -17.01
N LYS A 81 49.57 -60.85 -15.84
CA LYS A 81 51.00 -60.79 -15.50
C LYS A 81 51.41 -61.94 -14.57
N GLY A 82 52.71 -61.99 -14.25
CA GLY A 82 53.29 -63.00 -13.38
C GLY A 82 54.13 -64.02 -14.15
N GLU A 83 54.89 -64.85 -13.44
CA GLU A 83 55.76 -65.85 -14.05
C GLU A 83 54.98 -66.93 -14.80
N THR A 84 53.74 -67.18 -14.37
CA THR A 84 52.80 -68.15 -14.95
C THR A 84 51.56 -67.49 -15.55
N CYS A 85 51.49 -66.15 -15.63
CA CYS A 85 50.34 -65.40 -16.18
C CYS A 85 48.99 -65.67 -15.50
N ASP A 86 49.02 -65.99 -14.22
CA ASP A 86 47.87 -66.29 -13.35
C ASP A 86 47.31 -65.03 -12.65
N LYS A 87 48.10 -63.96 -12.55
CA LYS A 87 47.73 -62.74 -11.83
C LYS A 87 47.14 -61.68 -12.79
N PRO A 88 46.11 -60.93 -12.37
CA PRO A 88 45.64 -59.76 -13.12
C PRO A 88 46.70 -58.65 -13.12
N CYS A 89 46.59 -57.70 -14.05
CA CYS A 89 47.40 -56.48 -14.03
C CYS A 89 47.29 -55.73 -12.69
N ASP A 90 48.38 -55.04 -12.30
CA ASP A 90 48.28 -54.06 -11.20
C ASP A 90 47.49 -52.84 -11.65
N ASN A 91 46.84 -52.15 -10.71
CA ASN A 91 46.18 -50.88 -10.97
C ASN A 91 47.09 -49.92 -11.75
N GLY A 92 46.54 -49.36 -12.83
CA GLY A 92 47.24 -48.42 -13.70
C GLY A 92 48.13 -49.06 -14.78
N ARG A 93 47.97 -50.35 -15.08
CA ARG A 93 48.65 -51.06 -16.18
C ARG A 93 47.69 -51.94 -16.97
N TYR A 94 47.94 -52.06 -18.26
CA TYR A 94 47.11 -52.85 -19.18
C TYR A 94 47.93 -53.49 -20.32
N GLY A 95 47.25 -54.23 -21.21
CA GLY A 95 47.84 -54.81 -22.41
C GLY A 95 48.67 -56.08 -22.13
N TYR A 96 49.40 -56.57 -23.13
CA TYR A 96 50.12 -57.85 -23.05
C TYR A 96 51.19 -57.86 -21.94
N GLY A 97 51.02 -58.73 -20.95
CA GLY A 97 51.93 -58.78 -19.80
C GLY A 97 51.93 -57.51 -18.94
N CYS A 98 50.87 -56.69 -19.02
CA CYS A 98 50.70 -55.46 -18.24
C CYS A 98 51.86 -54.46 -18.41
N LYS A 99 52.43 -54.40 -19.62
CA LYS A 99 53.59 -53.56 -19.92
C LYS A 99 53.21 -52.11 -20.15
N GLU A 100 52.00 -51.87 -20.63
CA GLU A 100 51.47 -50.54 -20.90
C GLU A 100 50.98 -49.92 -19.60
N ARG A 101 51.03 -48.59 -19.53
CA ARG A 101 50.58 -47.82 -18.38
C ARG A 101 49.30 -47.13 -18.79
N CYS A 102 48.26 -47.25 -17.97
CA CYS A 102 47.07 -46.46 -18.15
C CYS A 102 47.44 -44.96 -18.12
N PRO A 103 46.68 -44.09 -18.81
CA PRO A 103 46.93 -42.65 -18.85
C PRO A 103 47.20 -42.12 -17.44
N LYS A 104 48.38 -41.52 -17.23
CA LYS A 104 48.78 -41.02 -15.92
C LYS A 104 48.46 -39.54 -15.82
N HIS A 105 47.32 -39.22 -15.24
CA HIS A 105 47.07 -37.90 -14.68
C HIS A 105 46.89 -38.04 -13.17
N LYS A 106 47.60 -37.20 -12.40
CA LYS A 106 47.33 -37.07 -10.96
C LYS A 106 45.87 -36.60 -10.85
N GLY A 107 44.99 -37.41 -10.25
CA GLY A 107 43.58 -37.04 -10.03
C GLY A 107 42.52 -37.79 -10.83
N ILE A 108 42.84 -38.90 -11.51
CA ILE A 108 41.81 -39.75 -12.12
C ILE A 108 40.94 -40.36 -11.01
N VAL A 109 39.64 -40.06 -11.03
CA VAL A 109 38.63 -40.71 -10.19
C VAL A 109 37.96 -41.79 -11.04
N GLY A 110 38.60 -42.96 -11.17
CA GLY A 110 38.15 -44.03 -12.04
C GLY A 110 39.12 -45.21 -12.12
N SER A 111 38.74 -46.25 -12.87
CA SER A 111 39.56 -47.42 -13.14
C SER A 111 39.91 -47.51 -14.64
N CYS A 112 40.92 -48.30 -14.96
CA CYS A 112 41.35 -48.52 -16.33
C CYS A 112 41.28 -50.02 -16.61
N ASP A 113 40.64 -50.38 -17.72
CA ASP A 113 40.46 -51.75 -18.15
C ASP A 113 41.83 -52.41 -18.38
N PRO A 114 42.12 -53.55 -17.72
CA PRO A 114 43.43 -54.19 -17.79
C PRO A 114 43.72 -54.85 -19.15
N GLU A 115 42.73 -55.06 -20.00
CA GLU A 115 42.86 -55.64 -21.33
C GLU A 115 43.03 -54.58 -22.42
N THR A 116 42.14 -53.59 -22.46
CA THR A 116 42.08 -52.55 -23.52
C THR A 116 42.82 -51.27 -23.15
N GLY A 117 42.95 -50.96 -21.87
CA GLY A 117 43.47 -49.67 -21.39
C GLY A 117 42.45 -48.54 -21.41
N GLU A 118 41.18 -48.83 -21.70
CA GLU A 118 40.07 -47.89 -21.66
C GLU A 118 39.78 -47.44 -20.21
N VAL A 119 39.45 -46.18 -20.02
CA VAL A 119 39.21 -45.61 -18.68
C VAL A 119 37.72 -45.58 -18.41
N SER A 120 37.28 -46.25 -17.35
CA SER A 120 35.93 -46.16 -16.80
C SER A 120 35.92 -45.15 -15.64
N CYS A 121 35.12 -44.10 -15.75
CA CYS A 121 35.04 -43.08 -14.72
C CYS A 121 34.25 -43.59 -13.51
N ALA A 122 34.63 -43.15 -12.31
CA ALA A 122 33.79 -43.35 -11.15
C ALA A 122 32.45 -42.61 -11.33
N PRO A 123 31.37 -43.06 -10.68
CA PRO A 123 30.08 -42.39 -10.77
C PRO A 123 30.18 -40.89 -10.50
N GLY A 124 29.57 -40.10 -11.37
CA GLY A 124 29.53 -38.66 -11.29
C GLY A 124 30.69 -37.92 -11.93
N PHE A 125 31.60 -38.62 -12.62
CA PHE A 125 32.71 -38.02 -13.36
C PHE A 125 32.67 -38.46 -14.83
N SER A 126 33.13 -37.57 -15.71
CA SER A 126 33.11 -37.74 -17.16
C SER A 126 34.40 -37.26 -17.82
N GLY A 127 34.50 -37.56 -19.12
CA GLY A 127 35.62 -37.15 -19.96
C GLY A 127 36.76 -38.17 -20.00
N PRO A 128 37.73 -37.98 -20.90
CA PRO A 128 38.73 -39.00 -21.25
C PRO A 128 39.72 -39.34 -20.12
N ILE A 129 39.73 -38.55 -19.04
CA ILE A 129 40.59 -38.74 -17.87
C ILE A 129 39.84 -38.60 -16.54
N CYS A 130 38.50 -38.59 -16.55
CA CYS A 130 37.65 -38.62 -15.36
C CYS A 130 37.96 -37.55 -14.29
N VAL A 131 38.17 -36.31 -14.73
CA VAL A 131 38.42 -35.15 -13.86
C VAL A 131 37.29 -34.12 -13.90
N HIS A 132 36.37 -34.24 -14.87
CA HIS A 132 35.22 -33.38 -14.97
C HIS A 132 34.05 -34.04 -14.25
N PRO A 133 33.29 -33.31 -13.41
CA PRO A 133 31.99 -33.78 -12.96
C PRO A 133 31.08 -34.13 -14.15
N CYS A 134 29.98 -34.84 -13.89
CA CYS A 134 28.93 -34.96 -14.90
C CYS A 134 28.44 -33.57 -15.36
N PRO A 135 28.03 -33.44 -16.63
CA PRO A 135 27.39 -32.22 -17.11
C PRO A 135 26.16 -31.86 -16.25
N ASP A 136 25.83 -30.57 -16.21
CA ASP A 136 24.71 -30.06 -15.43
C ASP A 136 23.42 -30.85 -15.70
N GLY A 137 22.74 -31.24 -14.63
CA GLY A 137 21.51 -32.04 -14.69
C GLY A 137 21.73 -33.54 -14.92
N LYS A 138 22.98 -34.03 -14.91
CA LYS A 138 23.29 -35.47 -15.03
C LYS A 138 24.09 -36.01 -13.85
N PHE A 139 23.95 -37.31 -13.58
CA PHE A 139 24.65 -37.98 -12.50
C PHE A 139 24.85 -39.49 -12.69
N GLY A 140 25.62 -40.10 -11.80
CA GLY A 140 25.83 -41.55 -11.74
C GLY A 140 26.90 -42.05 -12.70
N GLU A 141 26.94 -43.36 -12.92
CA GLU A 141 27.89 -44.01 -13.84
C GLU A 141 27.68 -43.50 -15.27
N ASP A 142 28.78 -43.16 -15.95
CA ASP A 142 28.81 -42.60 -17.30
C ASP A 142 27.90 -41.37 -17.55
N CYS A 143 27.40 -40.74 -16.47
CA CYS A 143 26.42 -39.65 -16.53
C CYS A 143 25.16 -40.00 -17.33
N GLU A 144 24.67 -41.24 -17.24
CA GLU A 144 23.46 -41.66 -17.94
C GLU A 144 22.17 -41.17 -17.27
N ASN A 145 22.20 -40.99 -15.95
CA ASN A 145 21.02 -40.57 -15.19
C ASN A 145 20.84 -39.06 -15.27
N THR A 146 19.58 -38.62 -15.32
CA THR A 146 19.18 -37.21 -15.39
C THR A 146 18.48 -36.81 -14.10
N CYS A 147 18.82 -35.65 -13.57
CA CYS A 147 18.21 -35.09 -12.37
C CYS A 147 16.98 -34.28 -12.71
N GLU A 148 16.00 -34.26 -11.81
CA GLU A 148 14.74 -33.50 -11.98
C GLU A 148 14.71 -32.23 -11.11
N CYS A 149 15.86 -31.57 -10.91
CA CYS A 149 15.95 -30.38 -10.07
C CYS A 149 15.38 -29.15 -10.79
N ARG A 150 14.42 -28.45 -10.16
CA ARG A 150 13.88 -27.17 -10.68
C ARG A 150 14.66 -25.95 -10.20
N ASN A 151 14.62 -25.67 -8.90
CA ASN A 151 15.28 -24.51 -8.28
C ASN A 151 16.48 -24.96 -7.43
N GLY A 152 17.39 -25.72 -8.02
CA GLY A 152 18.52 -26.32 -7.31
C GLY A 152 19.58 -26.88 -8.23
N GLU A 153 20.73 -27.17 -7.65
CA GLU A 153 21.85 -27.80 -8.33
C GLU A 153 21.80 -29.31 -8.13
N CYS A 154 22.10 -30.07 -9.18
CA CYS A 154 22.16 -31.52 -9.07
C CYS A 154 23.52 -31.98 -8.54
N HIS A 155 23.52 -32.83 -7.52
CA HIS A 155 24.74 -33.47 -7.07
C HIS A 155 25.20 -34.53 -8.08
N HIS A 156 26.30 -34.25 -8.78
CA HIS A 156 26.80 -35.03 -9.91
C HIS A 156 27.05 -36.53 -9.62
N VAL A 157 27.25 -36.93 -8.36
CA VAL A 157 27.44 -38.35 -8.00
C VAL A 157 26.12 -39.06 -7.67
N THR A 158 25.26 -38.42 -6.88
CA THR A 158 24.09 -39.08 -6.24
C THR A 158 22.77 -38.75 -6.91
N GLY A 159 22.69 -37.67 -7.69
CA GLY A 159 21.46 -37.17 -8.30
C GLY A 159 20.57 -36.37 -7.36
N GLU A 160 20.97 -36.21 -6.09
CA GLU A 160 20.21 -35.43 -5.12
C GLU A 160 20.24 -33.94 -5.48
N CYS A 161 19.09 -33.28 -5.37
CA CYS A 161 18.99 -31.84 -5.59
C CYS A 161 19.41 -31.07 -4.34
N ILE A 162 20.35 -30.15 -4.51
CA ILE A 162 20.74 -29.13 -3.55
C ILE A 162 19.94 -27.88 -3.89
N CYS A 163 18.85 -27.67 -3.16
CA CYS A 163 17.94 -26.54 -3.43
C CYS A 163 18.61 -25.20 -3.14
N GLN A 164 18.29 -24.21 -3.97
CA GLN A 164 18.62 -22.82 -3.68
C GLN A 164 17.88 -22.34 -2.42
N PRO A 165 18.40 -21.33 -1.69
CA PRO A 165 17.69 -20.73 -0.57
C PRO A 165 16.26 -20.34 -0.95
N GLY A 166 15.29 -20.63 -0.07
CA GLY A 166 13.87 -20.40 -0.31
C GLY A 166 13.11 -21.53 -1.00
N TRP A 167 13.79 -22.64 -1.31
CA TRP A 167 13.18 -23.83 -1.90
C TRP A 167 13.53 -25.10 -1.11
N GLU A 168 12.58 -26.04 -1.10
CA GLU A 168 12.70 -27.36 -0.49
C GLU A 168 12.04 -28.45 -1.34
N GLY A 169 12.08 -29.69 -0.85
CA GLY A 169 11.67 -30.88 -1.57
C GLY A 169 12.85 -31.64 -2.19
N SER A 170 12.56 -32.83 -2.71
CA SER A 170 13.55 -33.68 -3.38
C SER A 170 13.94 -33.15 -4.77
N ASP A 171 13.05 -32.40 -5.42
CA ASP A 171 13.21 -31.80 -6.75
C ASP A 171 13.30 -30.27 -6.72
N CYS A 172 13.30 -29.67 -5.52
CA CYS A 172 13.31 -28.21 -5.30
C CYS A 172 12.14 -27.48 -5.97
N SER A 173 10.97 -28.13 -6.06
CA SER A 173 9.76 -27.55 -6.64
C SER A 173 8.91 -26.76 -5.65
N SER A 174 9.11 -26.95 -4.34
CA SER A 174 8.31 -26.31 -3.30
C SER A 174 9.06 -25.11 -2.71
N GLN A 175 8.39 -23.95 -2.63
CA GLN A 175 8.92 -22.82 -1.87
C GLN A 175 8.88 -23.13 -0.38
N CYS A 176 9.71 -22.43 0.40
CA CYS A 176 9.65 -22.56 1.84
C CYS A 176 8.23 -22.28 2.37
N PRO A 177 7.75 -23.08 3.34
CA PRO A 177 6.45 -22.84 3.95
C PRO A 177 6.46 -21.53 4.73
N ALA A 178 5.29 -20.92 4.86
CA ALA A 178 5.08 -19.68 5.60
C ALA A 178 5.81 -19.70 6.96
N GLY A 179 6.55 -18.63 7.25
CA GLY A 179 7.29 -18.50 8.50
C GLY A 179 8.69 -19.15 8.50
N ARG A 180 9.19 -19.65 7.36
CA ARG A 180 10.52 -20.23 7.22
C ARG A 180 11.28 -19.71 6.00
N PHE A 181 12.61 -19.72 6.09
CA PHE A 181 13.46 -19.23 5.01
C PHE A 181 14.85 -19.90 4.97
N GLY A 182 15.61 -19.58 3.93
CA GLY A 182 17.01 -19.99 3.77
C GLY A 182 17.18 -21.38 3.16
N LEU A 183 18.37 -21.95 3.31
CA LEU A 183 18.68 -23.28 2.78
C LEU A 183 17.88 -24.35 3.54
N ARG A 184 17.18 -25.21 2.79
CA ARG A 184 16.30 -26.27 3.34
C ARG A 184 15.24 -25.73 4.32
N CYS A 185 14.85 -24.45 4.21
CA CYS A 185 13.83 -23.82 5.06
C CYS A 185 14.05 -23.99 6.58
N SER A 186 15.32 -24.08 6.97
CA SER A 186 15.72 -24.42 8.33
C SER A 186 15.55 -23.26 9.31
N GLN A 187 15.57 -22.02 8.82
CA GLN A 187 15.45 -20.80 9.63
C GLN A 187 13.98 -20.37 9.76
N LYS A 188 13.62 -19.73 10.88
CA LYS A 188 12.28 -19.21 11.15
C LYS A 188 12.26 -17.70 10.99
N CYS A 189 11.20 -17.15 10.40
CA CYS A 189 10.96 -15.71 10.36
C CYS A 189 10.78 -15.16 11.79
N LEU A 190 11.24 -13.93 12.04
CA LEU A 190 11.12 -13.23 13.33
C LEU A 190 10.09 -12.07 13.29
N CYS A 191 9.16 -12.09 12.34
CA CYS A 191 8.19 -11.00 12.16
C CYS A 191 7.08 -11.03 13.21
N GLN A 192 6.56 -9.85 13.61
CA GLN A 192 5.45 -9.73 14.58
C GLN A 192 4.16 -10.41 14.12
N SER A 193 3.81 -10.28 12.85
CA SER A 193 2.76 -11.09 12.20
C SER A 193 3.43 -12.15 11.34
N VAL A 194 2.97 -13.40 11.46
CA VAL A 194 3.58 -14.58 10.81
C VAL A 194 3.40 -14.60 9.27
N THR A 195 2.97 -13.49 8.68
CA THR A 195 2.72 -13.32 7.25
C THR A 195 4.04 -13.08 6.53
N GLU A 196 4.69 -14.21 6.25
CA GLU A 196 5.72 -14.48 5.25
C GLU A 196 6.83 -13.42 5.13
N CYS A 197 7.93 -13.70 5.83
CA CYS A 197 9.21 -13.16 5.43
C CYS A 197 9.62 -13.73 4.07
N ASP A 198 10.47 -13.00 3.36
CA ASP A 198 11.07 -13.44 2.11
C ASP A 198 11.74 -14.82 2.30
N PRO A 199 11.37 -15.83 1.49
CA PRO A 199 11.79 -17.21 1.73
C PRO A 199 13.30 -17.43 1.50
N GLN A 200 13.98 -16.51 0.80
CA GLN A 200 15.42 -16.62 0.56
C GLN A 200 16.23 -15.97 1.68
N THR A 201 15.86 -14.74 2.04
CA THR A 201 16.64 -13.84 2.90
C THR A 201 16.14 -13.77 4.33
N GLY A 202 14.88 -14.11 4.58
CA GLY A 202 14.25 -14.00 5.89
C GLY A 202 13.78 -12.60 6.26
N ARG A 203 13.88 -11.63 5.35
CA ARG A 203 13.42 -10.26 5.57
C ARG A 203 11.90 -10.22 5.70
N CYS A 204 11.38 -9.57 6.73
CA CYS A 204 9.95 -9.37 6.89
C CYS A 204 9.37 -8.47 5.80
N LEU A 205 8.21 -8.85 5.27
CA LEU A 205 7.39 -8.05 4.38
C LEU A 205 6.28 -7.42 5.22
N CYS A 206 6.44 -6.14 5.56
CA CYS A 206 5.56 -5.55 6.55
C CYS A 206 4.18 -5.21 5.98
N PRO A 207 3.10 -5.55 6.73
CA PRO A 207 1.75 -5.22 6.30
C PRO A 207 1.55 -3.69 6.22
N PRO A 208 0.52 -3.23 5.51
CA PRO A 208 0.22 -1.80 5.44
C PRO A 208 0.13 -1.15 6.83
N GLY A 209 0.82 -0.01 6.98
CA GLY A 209 0.88 0.73 8.24
C GLY A 209 2.00 0.33 9.19
N LYS A 210 2.82 -0.68 8.84
CA LYS A 210 3.94 -1.16 9.67
C LYS A 210 5.28 -1.10 8.93
N THR A 211 6.35 -0.95 9.70
CA THR A 211 7.75 -0.98 9.23
C THR A 211 8.68 -1.48 10.33
N GLY A 212 9.97 -1.58 10.00
CA GLY A 212 11.00 -2.15 10.87
C GLY A 212 11.42 -3.57 10.45
N PRO A 213 12.55 -4.07 10.97
CA PRO A 213 13.06 -5.40 10.65
C PRO A 213 12.12 -6.55 11.04
N GLU A 214 11.30 -6.37 12.07
CA GLU A 214 10.32 -7.35 12.57
C GLU A 214 8.87 -6.85 12.41
N CYS A 215 8.67 -5.75 11.68
CA CYS A 215 7.39 -5.04 11.52
C CYS A 215 6.79 -4.51 12.82
N GLU A 216 7.68 -4.13 13.75
CA GLU A 216 7.36 -3.71 15.10
C GLU A 216 6.93 -2.25 15.23
N SER A 217 7.26 -1.42 14.24
CA SER A 217 7.02 0.01 14.28
C SER A 217 5.84 0.39 13.39
N ASP A 218 5.05 1.38 13.82
CA ASP A 218 4.05 2.02 12.96
C ASP A 218 4.73 2.87 11.89
N CYS A 219 4.02 3.15 10.80
CA CYS A 219 4.54 4.04 9.77
C CYS A 219 4.89 5.42 10.34
N PRO A 220 6.03 6.00 9.94
CA PRO A 220 6.32 7.38 10.25
C PRO A 220 5.28 8.29 9.57
N LYS A 221 5.02 9.45 10.20
CA LYS A 221 4.07 10.44 9.66
C LYS A 221 4.41 10.79 8.21
N GLY A 222 3.39 10.83 7.36
CA GLY A 222 3.54 11.15 5.94
C GLY A 222 3.94 9.97 5.05
N ARG A 223 3.95 8.74 5.57
CA ARG A 223 4.15 7.52 4.78
C ARG A 223 3.05 6.49 5.02
N TRP A 224 2.81 5.64 4.02
CA TRP A 224 1.76 4.64 4.08
C TRP A 224 2.07 3.39 3.22
N GLY A 225 1.23 2.37 3.36
CA GLY A 225 1.29 1.12 2.59
C GLY A 225 2.27 0.10 3.17
N ASN A 226 2.57 -0.94 2.38
CA ASN A 226 3.51 -1.99 2.81
C ASN A 226 4.91 -1.41 3.02
N ASP A 227 5.55 -1.81 4.11
CA ASP A 227 6.86 -1.29 4.54
C ASP A 227 6.93 0.25 4.64
N CYS A 228 5.78 0.94 4.66
CA CYS A 228 5.67 2.40 4.54
C CYS A 228 6.40 2.96 3.31
N ALA A 229 6.42 2.21 2.21
CA ALA A 229 7.18 2.54 1.00
C ALA A 229 6.62 3.73 0.23
N ARG A 230 5.38 4.16 0.49
CA ARG A 230 4.70 5.25 -0.22
C ARG A 230 4.66 6.51 0.63
N GLU A 231 4.67 7.66 -0.03
CA GLU A 231 4.52 8.97 0.60
C GLU A 231 3.05 9.42 0.53
N CYS A 232 2.61 10.13 1.57
CA CYS A 232 1.30 10.74 1.60
C CYS A 232 1.31 12.06 0.81
N GLU A 233 0.26 12.30 0.05
CA GLU A 233 0.11 13.51 -0.78
C GLU A 233 -0.92 14.49 -0.19
N CYS A 234 -1.22 14.35 1.11
CA CYS A 234 -2.19 15.17 1.81
C CYS A 234 -1.68 16.61 2.01
N SER A 235 -2.56 17.58 1.80
CA SER A 235 -2.29 19.02 1.91
C SER A 235 -3.03 19.64 3.10
N ASN A 236 -2.74 20.92 3.38
CA ASN A 236 -3.49 21.74 4.36
C ASN A 236 -3.65 21.12 5.76
N GLY A 237 -2.62 20.42 6.24
CA GLY A 237 -2.61 19.82 7.58
C GLY A 237 -3.49 18.58 7.72
N ALA A 238 -3.98 18.00 6.62
CA ALA A 238 -4.76 16.77 6.62
C ALA A 238 -3.97 15.58 7.19
N GLU A 239 -4.70 14.70 7.88
CA GLU A 239 -4.14 13.47 8.45
C GLU A 239 -4.15 12.37 7.40
N CYS A 240 -3.04 11.63 7.30
CA CYS A 240 -2.90 10.54 6.34
C CYS A 240 -3.03 9.20 7.05
N ASP A 241 -3.94 8.35 6.56
CA ASP A 241 -4.08 6.98 7.02
C ASP A 241 -2.84 6.15 6.62
N PRO A 242 -2.11 5.56 7.57
CA PRO A 242 -0.85 4.86 7.30
C PRO A 242 -1.04 3.53 6.55
N GLN A 243 -2.26 2.97 6.50
CA GLN A 243 -2.54 1.72 5.79
C GLN A 243 -2.94 1.98 4.33
N THR A 244 -3.80 2.96 4.11
CA THR A 244 -4.49 3.21 2.84
C THR A 244 -4.00 4.43 2.10
N GLY A 245 -3.29 5.35 2.78
CA GLY A 245 -2.87 6.64 2.23
C GLY A 245 -4.00 7.64 2.04
N HIS A 246 -5.19 7.35 2.55
CA HIS A 246 -6.34 8.25 2.49
C HIS A 246 -6.10 9.48 3.36
N CYS A 247 -6.49 10.66 2.85
CA CYS A 247 -6.37 11.92 3.56
C CYS A 247 -7.71 12.27 4.21
N SER A 248 -7.72 12.42 5.54
CA SER A 248 -8.83 13.00 6.28
C SER A 248 -8.62 14.51 6.36
N CYS A 249 -9.49 15.27 5.67
CA CYS A 249 -9.25 16.69 5.48
C CYS A 249 -9.55 17.51 6.73
N SER A 250 -8.69 18.50 6.98
CA SER A 250 -8.95 19.50 8.01
C SER A 250 -10.16 20.38 7.65
N HIS A 251 -10.67 21.12 8.62
CA HIS A 251 -11.83 22.00 8.42
C HIS A 251 -11.57 23.02 7.30
N GLY A 252 -12.56 23.19 6.41
CA GLY A 252 -12.47 24.10 5.27
C GLY A 252 -11.89 23.49 3.99
N TYR A 253 -11.50 22.21 4.01
CA TYR A 253 -10.88 21.54 2.87
C TYR A 253 -11.55 20.20 2.52
N THR A 254 -11.43 19.82 1.25
CA THR A 254 -11.93 18.56 0.68
C THR A 254 -11.08 18.11 -0.51
N GLY A 255 -11.49 17.02 -1.15
CA GLY A 255 -10.78 16.36 -2.24
C GLY A 255 -9.83 15.27 -1.74
N HIS A 256 -9.39 14.39 -2.64
CA HIS A 256 -8.55 13.24 -2.28
C HIS A 256 -7.23 13.65 -1.59
N LYS A 257 -6.71 14.84 -1.90
CA LYS A 257 -5.47 15.38 -1.32
C LYS A 257 -5.72 16.52 -0.33
N CYS A 258 -6.97 16.85 -0.04
CA CYS A 258 -7.34 17.98 0.81
C CYS A 258 -6.78 19.33 0.32
N ASP A 259 -6.64 19.48 -1.00
CA ASP A 259 -6.12 20.66 -1.68
C ASP A 259 -7.21 21.61 -2.19
N LEU A 260 -8.48 21.21 -2.09
CA LEU A 260 -9.63 22.01 -2.48
C LEU A 260 -10.26 22.66 -1.25
N VAL A 261 -10.60 23.94 -1.34
CA VAL A 261 -11.42 24.63 -0.33
C VAL A 261 -12.87 24.14 -0.42
N CYS A 262 -13.62 24.17 0.68
CA CYS A 262 -15.03 23.81 0.64
C CYS A 262 -15.83 24.64 -0.38
N PRO A 263 -16.82 24.01 -1.04
CA PRO A 263 -17.84 24.75 -1.79
C PRO A 263 -18.55 25.78 -0.89
N ALA A 264 -19.06 26.86 -1.49
CA ALA A 264 -19.63 28.00 -0.77
C ALA A 264 -20.80 27.66 0.18
N ASP A 265 -21.45 26.52 0.00
CA ASP A 265 -22.60 26.07 0.79
C ASP A 265 -22.24 25.00 1.83
N LYS A 266 -20.95 24.69 2.01
CA LYS A 266 -20.48 23.65 2.93
C LYS A 266 -19.32 24.08 3.80
N PHE A 267 -19.18 23.44 4.95
CA PHE A 267 -18.11 23.73 5.89
C PHE A 267 -17.66 22.51 6.69
N GLY A 268 -16.62 22.69 7.49
CA GLY A 268 -16.09 21.70 8.42
C GLY A 268 -15.12 20.70 7.77
N ALA A 269 -14.75 19.65 8.50
CA ALA A 269 -13.87 18.59 8.01
C ALA A 269 -14.52 17.85 6.84
N ASP A 270 -13.74 17.61 5.79
CA ASP A 270 -14.16 17.01 4.52
C ASP A 270 -15.36 17.72 3.85
N CYS A 271 -15.68 18.96 4.27
CA CYS A 271 -16.87 19.71 3.88
C CYS A 271 -18.16 18.88 4.04
N SER A 272 -18.24 18.15 5.15
CA SER A 272 -19.36 17.23 5.43
C SER A 272 -20.60 17.93 5.98
N GLN A 273 -20.50 19.20 6.40
CA GLN A 273 -21.60 19.98 6.97
C GLN A 273 -22.14 21.00 5.96
N GLN A 274 -23.44 21.29 6.04
CA GLN A 274 -24.15 22.23 5.16
C GLN A 274 -24.30 23.59 5.85
N CYS A 275 -23.99 24.68 5.17
CA CYS A 275 -24.26 26.03 5.64
C CYS A 275 -25.75 26.36 5.59
N GLU A 276 -26.25 27.04 6.61
CA GLU A 276 -27.68 27.43 6.69
C GLU A 276 -27.94 28.91 6.33
N CYS A 277 -26.88 29.65 6.01
CA CYS A 277 -26.92 31.08 5.67
C CYS A 277 -27.98 31.44 4.62
N LYS A 278 -28.73 32.52 4.87
CA LYS A 278 -29.80 33.03 4.02
C LYS A 278 -29.43 34.35 3.35
N ASN A 279 -30.30 34.80 2.44
CA ASN A 279 -30.27 36.16 1.87
C ASN A 279 -28.93 36.58 1.23
N GLY A 280 -28.24 35.64 0.58
CA GLY A 280 -26.97 35.91 -0.10
C GLY A 280 -25.78 36.09 0.83
N ALA A 281 -25.90 35.70 2.10
CA ALA A 281 -24.79 35.70 3.04
C ALA A 281 -23.68 34.71 2.65
N GLU A 282 -22.44 35.10 2.92
CA GLU A 282 -21.26 34.27 2.68
C GLU A 282 -21.02 33.34 3.87
N CYS A 283 -20.75 32.06 3.60
CA CYS A 283 -20.47 31.08 4.64
C CYS A 283 -18.97 30.86 4.81
N ASP A 284 -18.47 30.93 6.04
CA ASP A 284 -17.10 30.55 6.35
C ASP A 284 -16.90 29.03 6.23
N SER A 285 -16.05 28.61 5.28
CA SER A 285 -15.77 27.20 5.00
C SER A 285 -15.22 26.39 6.21
N VAL A 286 -14.64 27.04 7.21
CA VAL A 286 -14.03 26.36 8.36
C VAL A 286 -15.04 26.15 9.49
N SER A 287 -15.77 27.20 9.85
CA SER A 287 -16.65 27.27 11.03
C SER A 287 -18.14 27.18 10.71
N GLY A 288 -18.54 27.49 9.47
CA GLY A 288 -19.94 27.55 9.06
C GLY A 288 -20.67 28.85 9.43
N ASN A 289 -19.97 29.83 10.02
CA ASN A 289 -20.55 31.11 10.37
C ASN A 289 -20.91 31.93 9.12
N CYS A 290 -22.02 32.65 9.21
CA CYS A 290 -22.53 33.48 8.13
C CYS A 290 -22.05 34.93 8.27
N SER A 291 -21.53 35.48 7.19
CA SER A 291 -21.28 36.92 7.03
C SER A 291 -22.46 37.52 6.26
N CYS A 292 -23.31 38.25 6.96
CA CYS A 292 -24.58 38.74 6.41
C CYS A 292 -24.37 39.86 5.40
N ALA A 293 -25.10 39.77 4.29
CA ALA A 293 -25.22 40.86 3.32
C ALA A 293 -25.89 42.09 3.97
N ALA A 294 -25.68 43.27 3.37
CA ALA A 294 -26.29 44.51 3.84
C ALA A 294 -27.83 44.40 3.93
N GLY A 295 -28.40 44.89 5.01
CA GLY A 295 -29.83 44.79 5.31
C GLY A 295 -30.25 43.56 6.11
N TRP A 296 -29.31 42.66 6.44
CA TRP A 296 -29.59 41.42 7.17
C TRP A 296 -28.67 41.22 8.38
N SER A 297 -29.19 40.54 9.39
CA SER A 297 -28.51 40.15 10.63
C SER A 297 -29.02 38.81 11.17
N GLY A 298 -28.52 38.40 12.34
CA GLY A 298 -28.78 37.09 12.93
C GLY A 298 -27.71 36.07 12.57
N ALA A 299 -27.73 34.91 13.23
CA ALA A 299 -26.71 33.87 13.05
C ALA A 299 -26.74 33.22 11.66
N ASP A 300 -27.93 33.14 11.04
CA ASP A 300 -28.15 32.60 9.70
C ASP A 300 -28.51 33.69 8.66
N CYS A 301 -28.44 34.97 9.04
CA CYS A 301 -28.78 36.12 8.21
C CYS A 301 -30.24 36.15 7.71
N SER A 302 -31.17 35.52 8.46
CA SER A 302 -32.59 35.50 8.13
C SER A 302 -33.36 36.74 8.61
N GLU A 303 -32.78 37.53 9.53
CA GLU A 303 -33.44 38.69 10.14
C GLU A 303 -33.10 39.97 9.38
N SER A 304 -34.10 40.74 8.98
CA SER A 304 -33.87 42.08 8.39
C SER A 304 -33.33 43.03 9.45
N CYS A 305 -32.59 44.08 9.04
CA CYS A 305 -32.12 45.07 10.00
C CYS A 305 -33.26 45.72 10.78
N PRO A 306 -33.10 45.89 12.11
CA PRO A 306 -33.97 46.76 12.90
C PRO A 306 -34.04 48.17 12.32
N SER A 307 -35.18 48.85 12.47
CA SER A 307 -35.45 50.17 11.87
C SER A 307 -34.48 51.29 12.26
N ASP A 308 -33.64 51.10 13.28
CA ASP A 308 -32.63 52.05 13.73
C ASP A 308 -31.21 51.71 13.21
N THR A 309 -31.07 50.69 12.38
CA THR A 309 -29.78 50.18 11.89
C THR A 309 -29.80 49.79 10.43
N TYR A 310 -28.62 49.79 9.80
CA TYR A 310 -28.45 49.43 8.40
C TYR A 310 -27.06 48.85 8.10
N GLY A 311 -26.88 48.37 6.86
CA GLY A 311 -25.60 47.88 6.35
C GLY A 311 -25.34 46.40 6.68
N GLU A 312 -24.11 45.94 6.42
CA GLU A 312 -23.69 44.55 6.68
C GLU A 312 -23.76 44.23 8.17
N GLY A 313 -24.52 43.18 8.52
CA GLY A 313 -24.73 42.78 9.92
C GLY A 313 -25.42 43.84 10.78
N CYS A 314 -26.05 44.84 10.18
CA CYS A 314 -26.79 45.92 10.86
C CYS A 314 -25.96 46.67 11.92
N ILE A 315 -24.65 46.83 11.68
CA ILE A 315 -23.73 47.48 12.62
C ILE A 315 -23.80 49.01 12.57
N SER A 316 -24.34 49.58 11.49
CA SER A 316 -24.44 51.04 11.31
C SER A 316 -25.78 51.54 11.82
N ARG A 317 -25.80 52.73 12.43
CA ARG A 317 -27.04 53.33 12.95
C ARG A 317 -27.64 54.34 11.98
N CYS A 318 -28.97 54.30 11.87
CA CYS A 318 -29.71 55.29 11.12
C CYS A 318 -29.75 56.63 11.86
N LEU A 319 -29.59 57.71 11.10
CA LEU A 319 -29.55 59.09 11.60
C LEU A 319 -30.78 59.90 11.18
N CYS A 320 -31.82 59.24 10.70
CA CYS A 320 -33.03 59.88 10.24
C CYS A 320 -33.79 60.52 11.41
N GLU A 321 -34.28 61.74 11.21
CA GLU A 321 -35.06 62.49 12.18
C GLU A 321 -36.54 62.54 11.78
N ASN A 322 -37.37 63.14 12.64
CA ASN A 322 -38.81 63.39 12.39
C ASN A 322 -39.65 62.15 12.06
N GLY A 323 -39.24 60.97 12.55
CA GLY A 323 -39.96 59.72 12.35
C GLY A 323 -39.75 59.09 10.96
N ALA A 324 -38.73 59.54 10.22
CA ALA A 324 -38.31 58.95 8.96
C ALA A 324 -37.75 57.52 9.16
N GLU A 325 -38.08 56.62 8.24
CA GLU A 325 -37.58 55.25 8.19
C GLU A 325 -36.36 55.19 7.27
N CYS A 326 -35.28 54.54 7.73
CA CYS A 326 -34.10 54.32 6.90
C CYS A 326 -34.19 53.03 6.09
N ASP A 327 -33.58 53.04 4.92
CA ASP A 327 -33.32 51.84 4.14
C ASP A 327 -32.33 50.93 4.91
N PRO A 328 -32.65 49.65 5.13
CA PRO A 328 -31.81 48.75 5.91
C PRO A 328 -30.48 48.38 5.21
N VAL A 329 -30.37 48.57 3.89
CA VAL A 329 -29.19 48.23 3.11
C VAL A 329 -28.16 49.36 3.17
N ASP A 330 -28.57 50.60 2.89
CA ASP A 330 -27.65 51.73 2.72
C ASP A 330 -27.85 52.89 3.70
N GLY A 331 -28.91 52.86 4.51
CA GLY A 331 -29.21 53.85 5.53
C GLY A 331 -29.82 55.14 5.01
N ALA A 332 -30.23 55.20 3.74
CA ALA A 332 -30.91 56.35 3.17
C ALA A 332 -32.26 56.58 3.87
N CYS A 333 -32.57 57.83 4.23
CA CYS A 333 -33.81 58.17 4.92
C CYS A 333 -34.94 58.43 3.93
N ASN A 334 -36.10 57.83 4.15
CA ASN A 334 -37.33 58.15 3.43
C ASN A 334 -38.07 59.23 4.23
N CYS A 335 -38.10 60.47 3.73
CA CYS A 335 -38.60 61.58 4.53
C CYS A 335 -40.13 61.65 4.54
N PRO A 336 -40.76 61.73 5.73
CA PRO A 336 -42.20 61.89 5.82
C PRO A 336 -42.63 63.23 5.22
N ALA A 337 -43.93 63.36 4.97
CA ALA A 337 -44.48 64.55 4.37
C ALA A 337 -44.08 65.83 5.14
N GLY A 338 -43.64 66.85 4.42
CA GLY A 338 -43.19 68.11 5.01
C GLY A 338 -41.71 68.20 5.35
N TRP A 339 -40.94 67.12 5.15
CA TRP A 339 -39.50 67.03 5.45
C TRP A 339 -38.67 66.59 4.24
N THR A 340 -37.41 67.04 4.20
CA THR A 340 -36.40 66.68 3.19
C THR A 340 -34.99 66.70 3.79
N GLY A 341 -33.99 66.49 2.94
CA GLY A 341 -32.58 66.40 3.30
C GLY A 341 -32.16 64.97 3.64
N ARG A 342 -30.85 64.75 3.74
CA ARG A 342 -30.27 63.41 3.93
C ARG A 342 -30.76 62.69 5.20
N PHE A 343 -31.08 63.46 6.23
CA PHE A 343 -31.52 62.98 7.54
C PHE A 343 -32.96 63.39 7.85
N CYS A 344 -33.71 63.92 6.89
CA CYS A 344 -35.08 64.39 7.07
C CYS A 344 -35.23 65.45 8.17
N ASN A 345 -34.19 66.26 8.35
CA ASN A 345 -34.10 67.30 9.37
C ASN A 345 -34.36 68.71 8.83
N GLU A 346 -34.68 68.82 7.53
CA GLU A 346 -34.98 70.08 6.84
C GLU A 346 -36.46 70.12 6.47
N LEU A 347 -37.14 71.23 6.71
CA LEU A 347 -38.53 71.43 6.27
C LEU A 347 -38.58 71.64 4.75
N CYS A 348 -39.69 71.27 4.11
CA CYS A 348 -39.91 71.64 2.72
C CYS A 348 -39.79 73.15 2.53
N SER A 349 -39.25 73.55 1.37
CA SER A 349 -39.28 74.95 0.96
C SER A 349 -40.72 75.40 0.72
N ASP A 350 -41.00 76.70 0.85
CA ASP A 350 -42.34 77.32 0.78
C ASP A 350 -43.17 76.97 -0.47
N ASN A 351 -42.56 76.39 -1.50
CA ASN A 351 -43.16 76.01 -2.77
C ASN A 351 -43.25 74.49 -3.00
N THR A 352 -42.94 73.67 -2.00
CA THR A 352 -42.91 72.21 -2.11
C THR A 352 -43.60 71.53 -0.93
N TRP A 353 -44.16 70.34 -1.15
CA TRP A 353 -44.90 69.61 -0.13
C TRP A 353 -44.91 68.09 -0.37
N GLY A 354 -45.38 67.34 0.62
CA GLY A 354 -45.51 65.88 0.57
C GLY A 354 -44.21 65.15 0.92
N VAL A 355 -44.19 63.84 0.70
CA VAL A 355 -43.05 62.94 0.98
C VAL A 355 -41.83 63.39 0.18
N ASP A 356 -40.68 63.50 0.84
CA ASP A 356 -39.42 64.05 0.29
C ASP A 356 -39.57 65.43 -0.39
N CYS A 357 -40.64 66.17 -0.11
CA CYS A 357 -41.03 67.42 -0.80
C CYS A 357 -41.13 67.25 -2.33
N ALA A 358 -41.54 66.07 -2.79
CA ALA A 358 -41.56 65.73 -4.22
C ALA A 358 -42.64 66.47 -5.03
N ASN A 359 -43.59 67.16 -4.39
CA ASN A 359 -44.66 67.89 -5.06
C ASN A 359 -44.45 69.40 -4.95
N GLU A 360 -44.85 70.15 -5.97
CA GLU A 360 -44.88 71.61 -5.94
C GLU A 360 -46.24 72.12 -5.44
N CYS A 361 -46.22 73.21 -4.69
CA CYS A 361 -47.44 73.86 -4.21
C CYS A 361 -48.18 74.55 -5.36
N LEU A 362 -49.52 74.49 -5.30
CA LEU A 362 -50.35 75.19 -6.27
C LEU A 362 -50.11 76.70 -6.13
N LEU A 363 -49.63 77.33 -7.21
CA LEU A 363 -49.35 78.77 -7.32
C LEU A 363 -50.59 79.68 -7.13
N ASN A 364 -51.75 79.12 -6.76
CA ASN A 364 -53.03 79.80 -6.73
C ASN A 364 -53.59 80.04 -5.33
N CYS A 365 -52.84 79.78 -4.26
CA CYS A 365 -53.22 80.27 -2.94
C CYS A 365 -53.32 81.81 -2.99
N THR A 366 -54.51 82.34 -2.71
CA THR A 366 -54.79 83.78 -2.82
C THR A 366 -54.50 84.50 -1.49
N ASN A 367 -54.52 85.84 -1.50
CA ASN A 367 -54.35 86.66 -0.30
C ASN A 367 -53.05 86.41 0.50
N GLU A 368 -51.95 86.16 -0.22
CA GLU A 368 -50.62 85.88 0.35
C GLU A 368 -50.60 84.66 1.31
N ALA A 369 -51.49 83.69 1.11
CA ALA A 369 -51.48 82.42 1.83
C ALA A 369 -50.32 81.53 1.37
N SER A 370 -49.65 80.87 2.31
CA SER A 370 -48.64 79.84 2.05
C SER A 370 -49.30 78.48 1.91
N CYS A 371 -48.66 77.52 1.23
CA CYS A 371 -49.13 76.13 1.28
C CYS A 371 -48.60 75.41 2.52
N SER A 372 -49.32 74.39 2.95
CA SER A 372 -48.90 73.39 3.91
C SER A 372 -47.81 72.51 3.30
N ASN A 373 -46.73 72.30 4.04
CA ASN A 373 -45.63 71.42 3.65
C ASN A 373 -46.03 69.94 3.70
N GLU A 374 -47.05 69.55 4.47
CA GLU A 374 -47.48 68.17 4.61
C GLU A 374 -48.39 67.72 3.46
N ASP A 375 -49.44 68.50 3.14
CA ASP A 375 -50.51 68.08 2.23
C ASP A 375 -50.78 69.07 1.08
N GLY A 376 -50.03 70.17 1.01
CA GLY A 376 -50.14 71.17 -0.06
C GLY A 376 -51.38 72.05 0.01
N SER A 377 -52.20 71.93 1.06
CA SER A 377 -53.38 72.78 1.30
C SER A 377 -52.99 74.24 1.57
N CYS A 378 -53.84 75.22 1.23
CA CYS A 378 -53.52 76.63 1.50
C CYS A 378 -53.77 76.98 2.99
N LEU A 379 -52.75 77.53 3.65
CA LEU A 379 -52.81 78.03 5.02
C LEU A 379 -53.29 79.49 5.03
N CYS A 380 -54.58 79.68 5.27
CA CYS A 380 -55.21 80.99 5.19
C CYS A 380 -54.82 81.91 6.36
N LYS A 381 -54.55 83.19 6.05
CA LYS A 381 -54.36 84.24 7.06
C LYS A 381 -55.66 84.53 7.80
N ASP A 382 -55.58 85.06 9.02
CA ASP A 382 -56.73 85.41 9.85
C ASP A 382 -57.76 86.25 9.07
N GLY A 383 -59.02 85.79 9.08
CA GLY A 383 -60.11 86.42 8.34
C GLY A 383 -60.32 85.89 6.92
N PHE A 384 -59.59 84.84 6.50
CA PHE A 384 -59.80 84.18 5.21
C PHE A 384 -60.07 82.66 5.36
N GLU A 385 -60.90 82.10 4.48
CA GLU A 385 -61.25 80.66 4.41
C GLU A 385 -61.43 80.22 2.92
N GLY A 386 -61.60 78.93 2.66
CA GLY A 386 -61.73 78.34 1.31
C GLY A 386 -60.52 77.48 0.92
N GLU A 387 -60.62 76.66 -0.13
CA GLU A 387 -59.52 75.78 -0.56
C GLU A 387 -58.30 76.56 -1.06
N LEU A 388 -58.49 77.80 -1.53
CA LEU A 388 -57.45 78.71 -2.01
C LEU A 388 -57.41 80.03 -1.21
N CYS A 389 -58.03 80.07 -0.02
CA CYS A 389 -58.13 81.25 0.85
C CYS A 389 -58.81 82.47 0.23
N GLU A 390 -59.78 82.23 -0.66
CA GLU A 390 -60.46 83.25 -1.46
C GLU A 390 -61.67 83.91 -0.76
N LEU A 391 -62.16 83.34 0.35
CA LEU A 391 -63.35 83.82 1.06
C LEU A 391 -62.97 84.65 2.30
N ILE A 392 -63.73 85.69 2.63
CA ILE A 392 -63.51 86.55 3.81
C ILE A 392 -64.45 86.13 4.96
N VAL A 393 -63.90 85.81 6.12
CA VAL A 393 -64.65 85.48 7.34
C VAL A 393 -65.19 86.77 7.98
N SER A 394 -66.50 86.96 7.90
CA SER A 394 -67.17 88.05 8.62
C SER A 394 -67.37 87.67 10.09
N PRO A 395 -67.19 88.58 11.06
CA PRO A 395 -67.40 88.25 12.47
C PRO A 395 -68.88 87.93 12.72
N ALA A 396 -69.20 86.64 12.84
CA ALA A 396 -70.49 86.19 13.34
C ALA A 396 -70.48 86.26 14.87
N ALA A 397 -71.54 86.86 15.40
CA ALA A 397 -71.76 87.10 16.81
C ALA A 397 -71.64 85.83 17.66
N SER A 398 -71.02 86.00 18.83
CA SER A 398 -71.06 85.10 19.98
C SER A 398 -72.44 84.48 20.20
N GLN A 399 -72.49 83.15 20.27
CA GLN A 399 -73.53 82.43 21.02
C GLN A 399 -72.88 81.42 21.97
N ASP A 400 -73.20 81.67 23.24
CA ASP A 400 -72.98 80.86 24.42
C ASP A 400 -73.66 79.50 24.27
N GLY A 401 -72.99 78.44 24.72
CA GLY A 401 -73.44 77.05 24.62
C GLY A 401 -72.93 76.26 25.81
N SER A 402 -73.68 76.37 26.90
CA SER A 402 -73.55 75.64 28.15
C SER A 402 -73.39 74.13 27.98
N ASP A 403 -72.51 73.50 28.77
CA ASP A 403 -72.87 72.21 29.33
C ASP A 403 -72.34 71.99 30.75
N SER A 404 -73.28 71.64 31.62
CA SER A 404 -73.10 71.42 33.05
C SER A 404 -73.01 69.92 33.32
N GLY A 405 -71.83 69.41 33.65
CA GLY A 405 -71.62 68.00 33.99
C GLY A 405 -71.04 67.83 35.39
N SER A 406 -71.89 67.36 36.32
CA SER A 406 -71.56 67.01 37.71
C SER A 406 -70.32 66.11 37.84
N SER A 407 -69.32 66.59 38.58
CA SER A 407 -68.15 65.80 39.01
C SER A 407 -68.53 64.85 40.15
N ILE A 408 -68.78 63.58 39.82
CA ILE A 408 -68.72 62.43 40.74
C ILE A 408 -67.84 61.35 40.08
N GLY A 409 -66.55 61.65 39.88
CA GLY A 409 -65.57 60.71 39.29
C GLY A 409 -64.42 60.31 40.23
N GLY A 410 -64.28 60.95 41.40
CA GLY A 410 -63.09 60.80 42.26
C GLY A 410 -63.08 59.58 43.18
N VAL A 411 -64.23 58.96 43.46
CA VAL A 411 -64.30 57.89 44.48
C VAL A 411 -64.18 56.48 43.87
N ILE A 412 -64.65 56.28 42.63
CA ILE A 412 -64.58 54.98 41.96
C ILE A 412 -63.15 54.68 41.48
N ALA A 413 -62.43 55.69 40.98
CA ALA A 413 -61.03 55.54 40.55
C ALA A 413 -60.12 55.15 41.72
N PHE A 414 -60.30 55.73 42.91
CA PHE A 414 -59.52 55.38 44.10
C PHE A 414 -59.77 53.95 44.61
N VAL A 415 -61.03 53.48 44.56
CA VAL A 415 -61.37 52.11 44.98
C VAL A 415 -60.84 51.08 43.99
N VAL A 416 -60.92 51.35 42.68
CA VAL A 416 -60.37 50.46 41.64
C VAL A 416 -58.84 50.42 41.72
N PHE A 417 -58.17 51.57 41.92
CA PHE A 417 -56.72 51.62 42.07
C PHE A 417 -56.25 50.89 43.34
N ALA A 418 -56.97 51.02 44.45
CA ALA A 418 -56.67 50.30 45.69
C ALA A 418 -56.85 48.78 45.56
N VAL A 419 -57.88 48.32 44.84
CA VAL A 419 -58.10 46.88 44.56
C VAL A 419 -57.04 46.31 43.63
N ILE A 420 -56.59 47.08 42.62
CA ILE A 420 -55.51 46.66 41.72
C ILE A 420 -54.17 46.57 42.48
N ILE A 421 -53.85 47.55 43.34
CA ILE A 421 -52.64 47.50 44.17
C ILE A 421 -52.68 46.32 45.15
N ALA A 422 -53.84 46.03 45.77
CA ALA A 422 -54.00 44.86 46.63
C ALA A 422 -53.82 43.54 45.86
N ALA A 423 -54.34 43.43 44.63
CA ALA A 423 -54.17 42.25 43.77
C ALA A 423 -52.70 42.04 43.36
N ILE A 424 -51.98 43.12 43.02
CA ILE A 424 -50.55 43.07 42.70
C ILE A 424 -49.72 42.67 43.93
N ALA A 425 -50.03 43.20 45.11
CA ALA A 425 -49.33 42.84 46.34
C ALA A 425 -49.57 41.37 46.75
N ILE A 426 -50.79 40.86 46.60
CA ILE A 426 -51.12 39.44 46.84
C ILE A 426 -50.42 38.56 45.80
N GLY A 427 -50.42 38.95 44.52
CA GLY A 427 -49.71 38.25 43.45
C GLY A 427 -48.19 38.18 43.70
N ALA A 428 -47.57 39.29 44.09
CA ALA A 428 -46.16 39.35 44.46
C ALA A 428 -45.86 38.50 45.71
N PHE A 429 -46.72 38.53 46.73
CA PHE A 429 -46.55 37.69 47.92
C PHE A 429 -46.64 36.19 47.59
N LEU A 430 -47.60 35.78 46.75
CA LEU A 430 -47.72 34.40 46.29
C LEU A 430 -46.54 33.98 45.40
N PHE A 431 -46.07 34.87 44.52
CA PHE A 431 -44.89 34.63 43.68
C PHE A 431 -43.62 34.48 44.50
N LEU A 432 -43.39 35.37 45.49
CA LEU A 432 -42.25 35.29 46.39
C LEU A 432 -42.31 34.05 47.29
N ARG A 433 -43.51 33.65 47.73
CA ARG A 433 -43.70 32.40 48.48
C ARG A 433 -43.42 31.18 47.63
N ARG A 434 -43.85 31.16 46.36
CA ARG A 434 -43.57 30.08 45.40
C ARG A 434 -42.07 29.98 45.08
N ARG A 435 -41.40 31.12 44.93
CA ARG A 435 -39.94 31.19 44.73
C ARG A 435 -39.15 30.74 45.97
N LYS A 436 -39.68 30.94 47.18
CA LYS A 436 -39.08 30.46 48.43
C LYS A 436 -39.20 28.93 48.60
N GLU A 437 -40.23 28.31 48.04
CA GLU A 437 -40.36 26.84 47.98
C GLU A 437 -39.37 26.24 46.96
N GLU A 438 -39.17 26.86 45.79
CA GLU A 438 -38.17 26.37 44.80
C GLU A 438 -36.72 26.46 45.32
N PHE A 439 -36.37 27.50 46.08
CA PHE A 439 -35.03 27.62 46.67
C PHE A 439 -34.75 26.51 47.71
N ARG A 440 -35.78 26.09 48.48
CA ARG A 440 -35.65 24.98 49.44
C ARG A 440 -35.43 23.61 48.79
N VAL A 441 -35.90 23.42 47.56
CA VAL A 441 -35.64 22.20 46.78
C VAL A 441 -34.20 22.17 46.27
N SER A 442 -33.63 23.32 45.88
CA SER A 442 -32.25 23.40 45.39
C SER A 442 -31.18 23.15 46.48
N GLU A 443 -31.43 23.56 47.72
CA GLU A 443 -30.49 23.35 48.84
C GLU A 443 -30.54 21.91 49.41
N GLY A 444 -31.59 21.14 49.08
CA GLY A 444 -31.73 19.73 49.44
C GLY A 444 -30.92 18.79 48.54
N TYR A 445 -30.69 19.16 47.27
CA TYR A 445 -29.96 18.31 46.31
C TYR A 445 -28.42 18.42 46.45
N SER A 446 -27.92 19.56 46.94
CA SER A 446 -26.47 19.77 47.12
C SER A 446 -25.89 19.07 48.36
N LYS A 447 -26.70 18.74 49.37
CA LYS A 447 -26.25 18.06 50.61
C LYS A 447 -26.18 16.53 50.50
N THR A 448 -26.71 15.93 49.44
CA THR A 448 -26.63 14.48 49.17
C THR A 448 -25.47 14.11 48.23
N ALA A 449 -24.90 15.06 47.49
CA ALA A 449 -23.84 14.80 46.50
C ALA A 449 -22.40 14.82 47.07
N THR A 450 -22.19 15.14 48.35
CA THR A 450 -20.87 15.21 49.00
C THR A 450 -20.57 14.04 49.94
N SER A 451 -21.29 12.92 49.83
CA SER A 451 -21.10 11.72 50.68
C SER A 451 -20.53 10.48 49.94
N GLU A 452 -20.24 10.54 48.63
CA GLU A 452 -19.83 9.35 47.85
C GLU A 452 -18.44 9.43 47.19
N VAL A 453 -17.57 10.39 47.56
CA VAL A 453 -16.19 10.48 47.01
C VAL A 453 -15.10 10.23 48.06
N ALA A 454 -15.44 9.71 49.24
CA ALA A 454 -14.49 9.43 50.32
C ALA A 454 -14.47 7.95 50.74
N ASN A 455 -14.44 7.01 49.79
CA ASN A 455 -14.08 5.60 50.03
C ASN A 455 -13.60 4.94 48.72
N GLY A 456 -12.30 5.04 48.44
CA GLY A 456 -11.72 4.43 47.24
C GLY A 456 -10.22 4.70 47.05
N ALA A 457 -9.43 4.67 48.11
CA ALA A 457 -7.96 4.66 48.01
C ALA A 457 -7.34 4.05 49.28
N ALA A 458 -7.47 2.74 49.43
CA ALA A 458 -6.61 1.95 50.31
C ALA A 458 -6.59 0.49 49.80
N ILE A 459 -5.36 0.00 49.59
CA ILE A 459 -4.88 -1.33 49.18
C ILE A 459 -4.39 -1.38 47.73
#